data_AF-A0A151TYW1-F1
#
_entry.id   AF-A0A151TYW1-F1
#
_cell.length_a   1.000
_cell.length_b   1.000
_cell.length_c   1.000
_cell.angle_alpha   90.00
_cell.angle_beta   90.00
_cell.angle_gamma   90.00
#
_symmetry.space_group_name_H-M   'P 1'
#
loop_
_entity.id
_entity.type
_entity.pdbx_description
1 polymer ?
#
loop_
_entity_poly.entity_id
_entity_poly.type
_entity_poly.pdbx_seq_one_letter_code
_entity_poly.pdbx_strand_id
1 'polypeptide(L)'
;MVAFYMTGDALSWYKWLHQNNQLYDWDSFTRALELCFGPSTYENHMAALFKLNQIGSVADYQLNFERLSNKVFGFPPEALLNSFILGLIIEIRNELALLRPLNVSQAMGLAKLVEAKLKDSNIYITLSVLIFSKSVSGLGWVRFEWIYYLN
;
A
#
# COMPACT_ATOMS: atom_id res chain seq x y z
N MET A 1 26.21 20.55 -29.60
CA MET A 1 27.25 19.49 -29.61
C MET A 1 26.82 18.21 -28.88
N VAL A 2 25.88 18.26 -27.92
CA VAL A 2 25.43 17.07 -27.16
C VAL A 2 24.48 16.14 -27.92
N ALA A 3 23.61 16.68 -28.78
CA ALA A 3 22.66 15.87 -29.57
C ALA A 3 23.32 14.83 -30.50
N PHE A 4 24.58 15.05 -30.90
CA PHE A 4 25.35 14.12 -31.75
C PHE A 4 25.79 12.85 -31.00
N TYR A 5 25.81 12.89 -29.67
CA TYR A 5 26.18 11.76 -28.83
C TYR A 5 24.95 10.99 -28.30
N MET A 6 23.73 11.43 -28.66
CA MET A 6 22.48 10.79 -28.24
C MET A 6 21.88 10.00 -29.41
N THR A 7 21.55 8.74 -29.17
CA THR A 7 20.93 7.85 -30.15
C THR A 7 19.67 7.20 -29.57
N GLY A 8 18.75 6.76 -30.43
CA GLY A 8 17.51 6.11 -30.00
C GLY A 8 16.63 6.98 -29.09
N ASP A 9 16.12 6.40 -28.01
CA ASP A 9 15.16 7.05 -27.10
C ASP A 9 15.72 8.29 -26.40
N ALA A 10 17.03 8.33 -26.13
CA ALA A 10 17.70 9.49 -25.56
C ALA A 10 17.64 10.71 -26.49
N LEU A 11 17.70 10.50 -27.81
CA LEU A 11 17.59 11.58 -28.80
C LEU A 11 16.15 12.11 -28.89
N SER A 12 15.15 11.22 -28.83
CA SER A 12 13.74 11.60 -28.81
C SER A 12 13.39 12.42 -27.57
N TRP A 13 13.88 12.00 -26.41
CA TRP A 13 13.75 12.74 -25.14
C TRP A 13 14.40 14.13 -25.20
N TYR A 14 15.64 14.22 -25.70
CA TYR A 14 16.33 15.49 -25.85
C TYR A 14 15.58 16.47 -26.77
N LYS A 15 15.04 15.97 -27.89
CA LYS A 15 14.22 16.78 -28.81
C LYS A 15 12.96 17.30 -28.14
N TRP A 16 12.26 16.46 -27.37
CA TRP A 16 11.09 16.88 -26.59
C TRP A 16 11.46 17.96 -25.56
N LEU A 17 12.56 17.78 -24.82
CA LEU A 17 13.02 18.71 -23.80
C LEU A 17 13.35 20.08 -24.39
N HIS A 18 13.99 20.09 -25.56
CA HIS A 18 14.29 21.30 -26.33
C HIS A 18 13.03 21.98 -26.88
N GLN A 19 12.07 21.21 -27.40
CA GLN A 19 10.80 21.74 -27.94
C GLN A 19 9.90 22.37 -26.87
N ASN A 20 9.97 21.87 -25.63
CA ASN A 20 9.19 22.39 -24.50
C ASN A 20 9.91 23.48 -23.70
N ASN A 21 11.02 24.04 -24.23
CA ASN A 21 11.84 25.07 -23.56
C ASN A 21 12.28 24.68 -22.14
N GLN A 22 12.49 23.39 -21.87
CA GLN A 22 12.88 22.87 -20.55
C GLN A 22 14.40 22.88 -20.34
N LEU A 23 15.16 23.41 -21.30
CA LEU A 23 16.62 23.54 -21.27
C LEU A 23 17.01 24.98 -20.93
N TYR A 24 17.16 25.29 -19.65
CA TYR A 24 17.49 26.64 -19.19
C TYR A 24 19.00 26.84 -18.98
N ASP A 25 19.69 25.81 -18.49
CA ASP A 25 21.10 25.84 -18.12
C ASP A 25 21.70 24.43 -18.13
N TRP A 26 23.05 24.36 -18.13
CA TRP A 26 23.77 23.10 -18.19
C TRP A 26 23.51 22.20 -16.98
N ASP A 27 23.40 22.77 -15.77
CA ASP A 27 23.12 22.03 -14.54
C ASP A 27 21.71 21.42 -14.53
N SER A 28 20.72 22.14 -15.06
CA SER A 28 19.35 21.62 -15.23
C SER A 28 19.32 20.49 -16.26
N PHE A 29 20.11 20.60 -17.32
CA PHE A 29 20.23 19.56 -18.33
C PHE A 29 20.91 18.29 -17.77
N THR A 30 22.03 18.41 -17.07
CA THR A 30 22.72 17.25 -16.47
C THR A 30 21.87 16.57 -15.41
N ARG A 31 21.13 17.32 -14.57
CA ARG A 31 20.15 16.74 -13.63
C ARG A 31 19.03 15.97 -14.33
N ALA A 32 18.46 16.53 -15.38
CA ALA A 32 17.39 15.86 -16.14
C ALA A 32 17.92 14.59 -16.84
N LEU A 33 19.16 14.63 -17.31
CA LEU A 33 19.84 13.50 -17.94
C LEU A 33 20.18 12.40 -16.93
N GLU A 34 20.65 12.74 -15.74
CA GLU A 34 20.86 11.80 -14.63
C GLU A 34 19.53 11.16 -14.17
N LEU A 35 18.45 11.94 -14.13
CA LEU A 35 17.13 11.44 -13.74
C LEU A 35 16.56 10.43 -14.75
N CYS A 36 16.77 10.66 -16.05
CA CYS A 36 16.23 9.80 -17.10
C CYS A 36 17.16 8.63 -17.48
N PHE A 37 18.48 8.79 -17.37
CA PHE A 37 19.48 7.86 -17.92
C PHE A 37 20.68 7.59 -16.99
N GLY A 38 20.73 8.19 -15.80
CA GLY A 38 21.75 7.86 -14.81
C GLY A 38 21.59 6.42 -14.30
N PRO A 39 22.65 5.78 -13.79
CA PRO A 39 22.51 4.54 -13.04
C PRO A 39 21.51 4.80 -11.93
N SER A 40 20.39 4.08 -11.91
CA SER A 40 19.28 4.33 -11.01
C SER A 40 19.70 4.13 -9.55
N THR A 41 20.34 5.13 -8.94
CA THR A 41 20.34 5.32 -7.49
C THR A 41 18.92 5.66 -7.01
N TYR A 42 18.06 6.05 -7.95
CA TYR A 42 16.63 6.25 -7.84
C TYR A 42 15.85 5.07 -8.45
N GLU A 43 15.96 3.86 -7.87
CA GLU A 43 14.68 3.17 -7.64
C GLU A 43 13.83 4.23 -6.94
N ASN A 44 12.68 4.62 -7.51
CA ASN A 44 11.88 5.68 -6.90
C ASN A 44 11.28 5.13 -5.60
N HIS A 45 12.10 5.09 -4.55
CA HIS A 45 11.81 4.50 -3.24
C HIS A 45 10.57 5.14 -2.64
N MET A 46 10.35 6.42 -2.97
CA MET A 46 9.13 7.15 -2.65
C MET A 46 7.92 6.55 -3.39
N ALA A 47 7.97 6.38 -4.72
CA ALA A 47 6.91 5.72 -5.46
C ALA A 47 6.70 4.26 -5.01
N ALA A 48 7.78 3.55 -4.64
CA ALA A 48 7.70 2.20 -4.08
C ALA A 48 7.01 2.20 -2.71
N LEU A 49 7.29 3.18 -1.86
CA LEU A 49 6.65 3.35 -0.55
C LEU A 49 5.14 3.63 -0.70
N PHE A 50 4.75 4.52 -1.60
CA PHE A 50 3.33 4.82 -1.86
C PHE A 50 2.56 3.69 -2.54
N LYS A 51 3.25 2.86 -3.33
CA LYS A 51 2.65 1.67 -3.95
C LYS A 51 2.69 0.46 -3.04
N LEU A 52 3.34 0.54 -1.87
CA LEU A 52 3.45 -0.59 -0.95
C LEU A 52 2.07 -0.90 -0.37
N ASN A 53 1.57 -2.08 -0.69
CA ASN A 53 0.32 -2.61 -0.16
C ASN A 53 0.59 -3.85 0.69
N GLN A 54 -0.25 -4.05 1.71
CA GLN A 54 -0.29 -5.26 2.51
C GLN A 54 -0.83 -6.42 1.66
N ILE A 55 -0.02 -7.46 1.48
CA ILE A 55 -0.39 -8.70 0.79
C ILE A 55 -0.50 -9.88 1.79
N GLY A 56 0.13 -9.75 2.97
CA GLY A 56 0.15 -10.75 4.03
C GLY A 56 -0.13 -10.16 5.40
N SER A 57 0.69 -10.51 6.39
CA SER A 57 0.51 -10.00 7.75
C SER A 57 0.86 -8.51 7.85
N VAL A 58 0.27 -7.83 8.83
CA VAL A 58 0.66 -6.46 9.21
C VAL A 58 2.13 -6.40 9.62
N ALA A 59 2.69 -7.46 10.20
CA ALA A 59 4.10 -7.51 10.57
C ALA A 59 5.03 -7.49 9.35
N ASP A 60 4.71 -8.28 8.31
CA ASP A 60 5.48 -8.30 7.06
C ASP A 60 5.35 -6.97 6.32
N TYR A 61 4.16 -6.38 6.31
CA TYR A 61 3.92 -5.06 5.75
C TYR A 61 4.74 -3.99 6.48
N GLN A 62 4.73 -3.98 7.81
CA GLN A 62 5.51 -3.05 8.63
C GLN A 62 7.01 -3.15 8.31
N LEU A 63 7.57 -4.36 8.24
CA LEU A 63 8.99 -4.56 7.94
C LEU A 63 9.37 -3.98 6.56
N ASN A 64 8.53 -4.19 5.55
CA ASN A 64 8.75 -3.66 4.22
C ASN A 64 8.61 -2.13 4.17
N PHE A 65 7.63 -1.59 4.90
CA PHE A 65 7.41 -0.15 5.03
C PHE A 65 8.61 0.52 5.68
N GLU A 66 9.10 -0.01 6.79
CA GLU A 66 10.29 0.50 7.49
C GLU A 66 11.52 0.49 6.57
N ARG A 67 11.77 -0.63 5.87
CA ARG A 67 12.88 -0.77 4.91
C ARG A 67 12.85 0.28 3.80
N LEU A 68 11.66 0.60 3.27
CA LEU A 68 11.51 1.63 2.24
C LEU A 68 11.58 3.05 2.83
N SER A 69 10.96 3.28 3.98
CA SER A 69 10.95 4.58 4.66
C SER A 69 12.36 5.04 5.07
N ASN A 70 13.23 4.12 5.49
CA ASN A 70 14.63 4.40 5.82
C ASN A 70 15.47 4.86 4.62
N LYS A 71 14.98 4.66 3.39
CA LYS A 71 15.64 5.09 2.15
C LYS A 71 15.07 6.40 1.59
N VAL A 72 14.05 6.98 2.23
CA VAL A 72 13.38 8.20 1.79
C VAL A 72 13.63 9.31 2.81
N PHE A 73 14.04 10.50 2.34
CA PHE A 73 14.35 11.66 3.19
C PHE A 73 13.38 12.82 2.93
N GLY A 74 13.16 13.67 3.94
CA GLY A 74 12.42 14.93 3.80
C GLY A 74 10.89 14.80 3.76
N PHE A 75 10.33 13.69 4.22
CA PHE A 75 8.88 13.46 4.21
C PHE A 75 8.16 14.12 5.38
N PRO A 76 7.04 14.83 5.15
CA PRO A 76 6.16 15.25 6.23
C PRO A 76 5.69 14.04 7.05
N PRO A 77 5.72 14.08 8.40
CA PRO A 77 5.26 12.97 9.23
C PRO A 77 3.83 12.52 8.93
N GLU A 78 2.96 13.47 8.59
CA GLU A 78 1.57 13.21 8.20
C GLU A 78 1.48 12.44 6.86
N ALA A 79 2.30 12.79 5.87
CA ALA A 79 2.32 12.09 4.59
C ALA A 79 2.80 10.64 4.76
N LEU A 80 3.77 10.41 5.65
CA LEU A 80 4.25 9.07 5.98
C LEU A 80 3.17 8.24 6.71
N LEU A 81 2.45 8.86 7.65
CA LEU A 81 1.30 8.24 8.32
C LEU A 81 0.20 7.87 7.33
N ASN A 82 -0.19 8.80 6.47
CA ASN A 82 -1.23 8.55 5.46
C ASN A 82 -0.81 7.46 4.49
N SER A 83 0.46 7.44 4.06
CA SER A 83 0.99 6.36 3.21
C SER A 83 0.92 5.00 3.89
N PHE A 84 1.24 4.91 5.19
CA PHE A 84 1.14 3.66 5.95
C PHE A 84 -0.31 3.17 6.01
N ILE A 85 -1.26 4.05 6.35
CA ILE A 85 -2.68 3.70 6.47
C ILE A 85 -3.27 3.28 5.11
N LEU A 86 -2.90 3.97 4.04
CA LEU A 86 -3.38 3.68 2.68
C LEU A 86 -2.84 2.37 2.10
N GLY A 87 -1.69 1.89 2.58
CA GLY A 87 -1.15 0.59 2.16
C GLY A 87 -1.74 -0.61 2.92
N LEU A 88 -2.46 -0.40 4.03
CA LEU A 88 -3.14 -1.48 4.75
C LEU A 88 -4.38 -1.98 4.00
N ILE A 89 -4.77 -3.23 4.25
CA ILE A 89 -6.04 -3.77 3.75
C ILE A 89 -7.24 -2.97 4.27
N ILE A 90 -8.34 -3.02 3.54
CA ILE A 90 -9.50 -2.13 3.77
C ILE A 90 -10.15 -2.36 5.15
N GLU A 91 -10.16 -3.61 5.63
CA GLU A 91 -10.74 -3.99 6.92
C GLU A 91 -10.00 -3.31 8.06
N ILE A 92 -8.67 -3.31 8.01
CA ILE A 92 -7.81 -2.67 9.02
C ILE A 92 -7.88 -1.15 8.89
N ARG A 93 -7.89 -0.63 7.66
CA ARG A 93 -7.97 0.80 7.37
C ARG A 93 -9.21 1.44 7.96
N ASN A 94 -10.37 0.79 7.82
CA ASN A 94 -11.63 1.31 8.33
C ASN A 94 -11.63 1.43 9.86
N GLU A 95 -11.10 0.42 10.56
CA GLU A 95 -10.93 0.46 12.02
C GLU A 95 -9.95 1.57 12.44
N LEU A 96 -8.84 1.74 11.71
CA LEU A 96 -7.88 2.81 12.00
C LEU A 96 -8.47 4.20 11.77
N ALA A 97 -9.39 4.37 10.80
CA ALA A 97 -10.09 5.64 10.59
C ALA A 97 -10.97 6.04 11.79
N LEU A 98 -11.53 5.06 12.51
CA LEU A 98 -12.26 5.28 13.76
C LEU A 98 -11.32 5.63 14.92
N LEU A 99 -10.18 4.94 15.01
CA LEU A 99 -9.22 5.09 16.10
C LEU A 99 -8.34 6.34 15.99
N ARG A 100 -8.20 6.91 14.79
CA ARG A 100 -7.48 8.17 14.51
C ARG A 100 -6.06 8.21 15.10
N PRO A 101 -5.14 7.35 14.61
CA PRO A 101 -3.74 7.41 15.02
C PRO A 101 -3.11 8.78 14.70
N LEU A 102 -2.25 9.27 15.60
CA LEU A 102 -1.57 10.55 15.51
C LEU A 102 -0.20 10.47 14.83
N ASN A 103 0.40 9.27 14.80
CA ASN A 103 1.71 9.03 14.20
C ASN A 103 1.83 7.58 13.70
N VAL A 104 2.87 7.35 12.88
CA VAL A 104 3.12 6.05 12.23
C VAL A 104 3.29 4.93 13.26
N SER A 105 4.02 5.16 14.35
CA SER A 105 4.25 4.16 15.40
C SER A 105 2.95 3.73 16.07
N GLN A 106 2.05 4.67 16.37
CA GLN A 106 0.73 4.38 16.90
C GLN A 106 -0.11 3.61 15.88
N ALA A 107 -0.10 4.01 14.61
CA ALA A 107 -0.81 3.31 13.55
C ALA A 107 -0.33 1.86 13.40
N MET A 108 0.98 1.60 13.47
CA MET A 108 1.56 0.25 13.44
C MET A 108 1.06 -0.62 14.60
N GLY A 109 1.04 -0.07 15.82
CA GLY A 109 0.54 -0.77 17.00
C GLY A 109 -0.96 -1.11 16.88
N LEU A 110 -1.77 -0.13 16.48
CA LEU A 110 -3.21 -0.32 16.29
C LEU A 110 -3.53 -1.31 15.16
N ALA A 111 -2.81 -1.24 14.04
CA ALA A 111 -3.00 -2.17 12.93
C ALA A 111 -2.78 -3.63 13.34
N LYS A 112 -1.77 -3.91 14.18
CA LYS A 112 -1.53 -5.25 14.74
C LYS A 112 -2.67 -5.72 15.64
N LEU A 113 -3.18 -4.85 16.50
CA LEU A 113 -4.31 -5.19 17.39
C LEU A 113 -5.59 -5.47 16.59
N VAL A 114 -5.87 -4.66 15.58
CA VAL A 114 -7.01 -4.85 14.68
C VAL A 114 -6.86 -6.16 13.89
N GLU A 115 -5.67 -6.46 13.37
CA GLU A 115 -5.44 -7.73 12.68
C GLU A 115 -5.71 -8.94 13.60
N ALA A 116 -5.27 -8.90 14.86
CA ALA A 116 -5.56 -9.95 15.83
C ALA A 116 -7.07 -10.10 16.09
N LYS A 117 -7.77 -8.99 16.32
CA LYS A 117 -9.24 -8.95 16.50
C LYS A 117 -9.97 -9.55 15.29
N LEU A 118 -9.53 -9.25 14.07
CA LEU A 118 -10.13 -9.78 12.85
C LEU A 118 -9.89 -11.29 12.70
N LYS A 119 -8.69 -11.78 13.02
CA LYS A 119 -8.37 -13.21 13.04
C LYS A 119 -9.26 -13.96 14.03
N ASP A 120 -9.41 -13.45 15.24
CA ASP A 120 -10.26 -14.06 16.27
C ASP A 120 -11.73 -14.10 15.81
N SER A 121 -12.26 -12.98 15.30
CA SER A 121 -13.65 -12.89 14.83
C SER A 121 -13.94 -13.88 13.69
N ASN A 122 -13.00 -14.02 12.76
CA ASN A 122 -13.15 -14.93 11.62
C ASN A 122 -13.11 -16.41 12.04
N ILE A 123 -12.32 -16.74 13.08
CA ILE A 123 -12.32 -18.08 13.68
C ILE A 123 -13.70 -18.39 14.26
N TYR A 124 -14.32 -17.48 15.02
CA TYR A 124 -15.65 -17.70 15.59
C TYR A 124 -16.74 -17.85 14.52
N ILE A 125 -16.69 -17.06 13.45
CA ILE A 125 -17.62 -17.19 12.31
C ILE A 125 -17.42 -18.54 11.61
N THR A 126 -16.17 -18.94 11.34
CA THR A 126 -15.88 -20.21 10.68
C THR A 126 -16.33 -21.40 11.54
N LEU A 127 -16.07 -21.38 12.84
CA LEU A 127 -16.50 -22.42 13.77
C LEU A 127 -18.04 -22.50 13.85
N SER A 128 -18.74 -21.36 13.92
CA SER A 128 -20.21 -21.36 13.96
C SER A 128 -20.83 -21.89 12.66
N VAL A 129 -20.28 -21.53 11.49
CA VAL A 129 -20.71 -22.09 10.19
C VAL A 129 -20.44 -23.60 10.10
N LEU A 130 -19.27 -24.06 10.55
CA LEU A 130 -18.92 -25.50 10.55
C LEU A 130 -19.81 -26.30 11.50
N ILE A 131 -20.10 -25.78 12.69
CA ILE A 131 -21.02 -26.40 13.65
C ILE A 131 -22.42 -26.49 13.06
N PHE A 132 -22.91 -25.42 12.43
CA PHE A 132 -24.20 -25.42 11.74
C PHE A 132 -24.24 -26.42 10.58
N SER A 133 -23.21 -26.46 9.73
CA SER A 133 -23.11 -27.42 8.61
C SER A 133 -23.08 -28.88 9.08
N LYS A 134 -22.35 -29.19 10.17
CA LYS A 134 -22.37 -30.52 10.80
C LYS A 134 -23.72 -30.87 11.42
N SER A 135 -24.40 -29.90 12.03
CA SER A 135 -25.75 -30.10 12.57
C SER A 135 -26.79 -30.37 11.47
N VAL A 136 -26.70 -29.68 10.34
CA VAL A 136 -27.58 -29.86 9.18
C VAL A 136 -27.33 -31.20 8.48
N SER A 137 -26.08 -31.66 8.42
CA SER A 137 -25.74 -32.98 7.83
C SER A 137 -26.00 -34.16 8.79
N GLY A 138 -26.03 -33.92 10.10
CA GLY A 138 -26.38 -34.92 11.12
C GLY A 138 -27.89 -35.07 11.39
N LEU A 139 -28.70 -34.08 11.01
CA LEU A 139 -30.16 -34.14 11.11
C LEU A 139 -30.73 -34.44 9.72
N GLY A 140 -30.95 -35.73 9.44
CA GLY A 140 -31.74 -36.15 8.29
C GLY A 140 -33.08 -35.40 8.28
N TRP A 141 -33.33 -34.68 7.18
CA TRP A 141 -34.57 -34.03 6.76
C TRP A 141 -35.60 -33.75 7.86
N VAL A 142 -35.45 -32.64 8.58
CA VAL A 142 -36.60 -32.01 9.25
C VAL A 142 -36.80 -30.62 8.67
N ARG A 143 -37.70 -30.58 7.69
CA ARG A 143 -38.22 -29.38 7.01
C ARG A 143 -38.80 -28.43 8.06
N PHE A 144 -38.15 -27.29 8.29
CA PHE A 144 -38.64 -26.25 9.20
C PHE A 144 -38.93 -24.96 8.44
N GLU A 145 -40.23 -24.65 8.35
CA GLU A 145 -40.77 -23.37 7.89
C GLU A 145 -40.49 -22.28 8.94
N TRP A 146 -39.73 -21.25 8.56
CA TRP A 146 -39.44 -20.08 9.41
C TRP A 146 -39.89 -18.78 8.74
N ILE A 147 -41.19 -18.63 8.46
CA ILE A 147 -41.74 -17.38 7.89
C ILE A 147 -42.63 -16.59 8.87
N TYR A 148 -42.58 -16.81 10.19
CA TYR A 148 -43.56 -16.20 11.10
C TYR A 148 -43.06 -15.47 12.37
N TYR A 149 -41.79 -15.10 12.49
CA TYR A 149 -41.35 -14.31 13.66
C TYR A 149 -40.42 -13.13 13.31
N LEU A 150 -40.93 -12.21 12.50
CA LEU A 150 -40.55 -10.79 12.56
C LEU A 150 -41.84 -9.98 12.71
N ASN A 151 -42.20 -9.69 13.96
CA ASN A 151 -43.12 -8.61 14.34
C ASN A 151 -42.38 -7.77 15.38
#